data_AF-A0A2J6X1Q9-F1
#
_entry.id   AF-A0A2J6X1Q9-F1
#
_cell.length_a   1.000
_cell.length_b   1.000
_cell.length_c   1.000
_cell.angle_alpha   90.00
_cell.angle_beta   90.00
_cell.angle_gamma   90.00
#
_symmetry.space_group_name_H-M   'P 1'
#
loop_
_entity.id
_entity.type
_entity.pdbx_description
1 polymer ?
#
loop_
_entity_poly.entity_id
_entity_poly.type
_entity_poly.pdbx_seq_one_letter_code
_entity_poly.pdbx_strand_id
1 'polypeptide(L)'
;PIFPELLAEGYEPHKVRELYLMFPPAPDLYLDISDRIEQKIESLLCHRSQLGPEVADWVRKWDAENGAQIGVAYAEAFRVLRLVDN
;
A
#
# COMPACT_ATOMS: atom_id res chain seq x y z
N PRO A 1 17.21 15.16 -21.05
CA PRO A 1 16.26 14.11 -20.60
C PRO A 1 16.98 13.06 -19.75
N ILE A 2 16.45 12.71 -18.57
CA ILE A 2 17.12 11.80 -17.63
C ILE A 2 17.29 10.39 -18.24
N PHE A 3 16.49 10.02 -19.26
CA PHE A 3 16.58 8.76 -20.01
C PHE A 3 16.27 8.98 -21.50
N PRO A 4 17.28 9.28 -22.35
CA PRO A 4 17.08 9.53 -23.79
C PRO A 4 16.50 8.34 -24.57
N GLU A 5 16.79 7.12 -24.14
CA GLU A 5 16.30 5.86 -24.72
C GLU A 5 14.77 5.76 -24.66
N LEU A 6 14.14 6.25 -23.58
CA LEU A 6 12.68 6.24 -23.44
C LEU A 6 12.00 7.18 -24.44
N LEU A 7 12.65 8.29 -24.80
CA LEU A 7 12.14 9.18 -25.85
C LEU A 7 12.23 8.52 -27.23
N ALA A 8 13.29 7.74 -27.49
CA ALA A 8 13.42 6.98 -28.73
C ALA A 8 12.34 5.90 -28.87
N GLU A 9 11.86 5.37 -27.74
CA GLU A 9 10.71 4.46 -27.65
C GLU A 9 9.34 5.17 -27.68
N GLY A 10 9.31 6.52 -27.69
CA GLY A 10 8.09 7.33 -27.78
C GLY A 10 7.43 7.66 -26.43
N TYR A 11 8.12 7.47 -25.30
CA TYR A 11 7.62 7.79 -23.97
C TYR A 11 8.05 9.18 -23.51
N GLU A 12 7.07 10.06 -23.35
CA GLU A 12 7.28 11.40 -22.79
C GLU A 12 7.53 11.36 -21.27
N PRO A 13 8.31 12.32 -20.71
CA PRO A 13 8.56 12.38 -19.28
C PRO A 13 7.27 12.47 -18.46
N HIS A 14 7.11 11.55 -17.52
CA HIS A 14 6.02 11.56 -16.55
C HIS A 14 6.54 11.91 -15.17
N LYS A 15 5.88 12.86 -14.50
CA LYS A 15 6.13 13.22 -13.10
C LYS A 15 4.97 12.76 -12.24
N VAL A 16 5.22 11.82 -11.33
CA VAL A 16 4.26 11.43 -10.31
C VAL A 16 4.14 12.51 -9.24
N ARG A 17 2.94 12.70 -8.68
CA ARG A 17 2.67 13.74 -7.68
C ARG A 17 2.89 13.25 -6.25
N GLU A 18 2.60 11.98 -6.00
CA GLU A 18 2.64 11.39 -4.66
C GLU A 18 3.23 9.99 -4.73
N LEU A 19 3.98 9.61 -3.70
CA LEU A 19 4.50 8.27 -3.47
C LEU A 19 3.95 7.74 -2.15
N TYR A 20 3.26 6.61 -2.22
CA TYR A 20 2.70 5.91 -1.05
C TYR A 20 3.60 4.72 -0.76
N LEU A 21 4.36 4.79 0.33
CA LEU A 21 5.30 3.74 0.72
C LEU A 21 4.62 2.80 1.73
N MET A 22 4.56 1.52 1.37
CA MET A 22 4.07 0.44 2.25
C MET A 22 5.16 -0.05 3.21
N PHE A 23 4.74 -0.64 4.33
CA PHE A 23 5.62 -1.12 5.41
C PHE A 23 6.64 -0.07 5.92
N PRO A 24 6.25 1.21 6.09
CA PRO A 24 7.20 2.21 6.55
C PRO A 24 7.53 1.99 8.04
N PRO A 25 8.77 2.26 8.48
CA PRO A 25 9.12 2.25 9.90
C PRO A 25 8.40 3.34 10.71
N ALA A 26 7.92 4.40 10.03
CA ALA A 26 7.15 5.50 10.61
C ALA A 26 6.10 5.97 9.58
N PRO A 27 4.91 5.36 9.54
CA PRO A 27 3.79 5.82 8.70
C PRO A 27 3.27 7.19 9.16
N ASP A 28 2.71 7.95 8.21
CA ASP A 28 2.03 9.23 8.45
C ASP A 28 0.60 9.27 7.89
N LEU A 29 0.15 8.18 7.27
CA LEU A 29 -1.21 8.00 6.79
C LEU A 29 -1.72 6.61 7.18
N TYR A 30 -2.95 6.58 7.69
CA TYR A 30 -3.70 5.35 7.95
C TYR A 30 -5.04 5.43 7.21
N LEU A 31 -5.37 4.40 6.47
CA LEU A 31 -6.61 4.31 5.69
C LEU A 31 -7.50 3.23 6.29
N ASP A 32 -8.73 3.59 6.65
CA ASP A 32 -9.73 2.64 7.13
C ASP A 32 -10.08 1.64 6.01
N ILE A 33 -9.84 0.36 6.30
CA ILE A 33 -10.16 -0.76 5.40
C ILE A 33 -11.12 -1.75 6.08
N SER A 34 -11.87 -1.31 7.09
CA SER A 34 -12.74 -2.19 7.89
C SER A 34 -13.74 -2.95 7.02
N ASP A 35 -14.32 -2.28 6.02
CA ASP A 35 -15.27 -2.87 5.07
C ASP A 35 -14.61 -3.72 3.97
N ARG A 36 -13.27 -3.79 3.94
CA ARG A 36 -12.47 -4.42 2.88
C ARG A 36 -11.53 -5.52 3.38
N ILE A 37 -11.45 -5.75 4.69
CA ILE A 37 -10.53 -6.72 5.28
C ILE A 37 -10.71 -8.14 4.72
N GLU A 38 -11.96 -8.58 4.52
CA GLU A 38 -12.24 -9.91 3.96
C GLU A 38 -11.81 -10.01 2.50
N GLN A 39 -12.06 -8.97 1.69
CA GLN A 39 -11.62 -8.92 0.29
C GLN A 39 -10.08 -8.94 0.18
N LYS A 40 -9.37 -8.26 1.09
CA LYS A 40 -7.91 -8.29 1.19
C LYS A 40 -7.42 -9.72 1.46
N ILE A 41 -7.99 -10.39 2.45
CA ILE A 41 -7.62 -11.78 2.82
C ILE A 41 -7.91 -12.75 1.67
N GLU A 42 -9.07 -12.65 1.03
CA GLU A 42 -9.42 -13.47 -0.14
C GLU A 42 -8.39 -13.29 -1.27
N SER A 43 -7.95 -12.05 -1.53
CA SER A 43 -6.93 -11.77 -2.54
C SER A 43 -5.57 -12.41 -2.20
N LEU A 44 -5.16 -12.38 -0.92
CA LEU A 44 -3.93 -13.04 -0.47
C LEU A 44 -4.01 -14.55 -0.64
N LEU A 45 -5.16 -15.17 -0.36
CA LEU A 45 -5.37 -16.61 -0.52
C LEU A 45 -5.39 -17.06 -1.98
N CYS A 46 -5.50 -16.16 -2.95
CA CYS A 46 -5.25 -16.49 -4.36
C CYS A 46 -3.78 -16.90 -4.62
N HIS A 47 -2.83 -16.46 -3.79
CA HIS A 47 -1.42 -16.85 -3.86
C HIS A 47 -1.17 -18.24 -3.26
N ARG A 48 -1.88 -19.25 -3.76
CA ARG A 48 -1.97 -20.61 -3.19
C ARG A 48 -0.62 -21.32 -3.01
N SER A 49 0.37 -21.01 -3.84
CA SER A 49 1.71 -21.63 -3.73
C SER A 49 2.58 -20.98 -2.65
N GLN A 50 2.17 -19.81 -2.12
CA GLN A 50 2.94 -19.01 -1.17
C GLN A 50 2.30 -18.96 0.22
N LEU A 51 0.97 -18.97 0.29
CA LEU A 51 0.21 -18.68 1.50
C LEU A 51 -0.89 -19.72 1.74
N GLY A 52 -1.04 -20.12 3.01
CA GLY A 52 -2.19 -20.88 3.50
C GLY A 52 -3.21 -20.00 4.25
N PRO A 53 -4.31 -20.60 4.73
CA PRO A 53 -5.38 -19.91 5.46
C PRO A 53 -4.92 -19.12 6.70
N GLU A 54 -3.81 -19.53 7.32
CA GLU A 54 -3.21 -18.90 8.49
C GLU A 54 -2.84 -17.43 8.27
N VAL A 55 -2.65 -16.98 7.02
CA VAL A 55 -2.37 -15.58 6.70
C VAL A 55 -3.48 -14.65 7.18
N ALA A 56 -4.72 -15.13 7.24
CA ALA A 56 -5.88 -14.35 7.62
C ALA A 56 -5.76 -13.78 9.04
N ASP A 57 -5.23 -14.58 9.98
CA ASP A 57 -5.08 -14.16 11.38
C ASP A 57 -3.98 -13.10 11.53
N TRP A 58 -2.88 -13.26 10.82
CA TRP A 58 -1.78 -12.29 10.83
C TRP A 58 -2.19 -10.96 10.20
N VAL A 59 -2.93 -11.01 9.09
CA VAL A 59 -3.44 -9.82 8.41
C VAL A 59 -4.42 -9.06 9.30
N ARG A 60 -5.42 -9.74 9.89
CA ARG A 60 -6.36 -9.10 10.81
C ARG A 60 -5.66 -8.47 12.00
N LYS A 61 -4.67 -9.16 12.58
CA LYS A 61 -3.89 -8.62 13.70
C LYS A 61 -3.15 -7.34 13.30
N TRP A 62 -2.39 -7.38 12.20
CA TRP A 62 -1.63 -6.22 11.73
C TRP A 62 -2.56 -5.04 11.45
N ASP A 63 -3.59 -5.25 10.63
CA ASP A 63 -4.49 -4.17 10.25
C ASP A 63 -5.28 -3.64 11.47
N ALA A 64 -5.55 -4.46 12.49
CA ALA A 64 -6.14 -3.98 13.75
C ALA A 64 -5.17 -3.12 14.58
N GLU A 65 -3.89 -3.48 14.65
CA GLU A 65 -2.85 -2.66 15.31
C GLU A 65 -2.72 -1.28 14.65
N ASN A 66 -2.83 -1.23 13.32
CA ASN A 66 -2.91 0.01 12.56
C ASN A 66 -4.24 0.74 12.79
N GLY A 67 -5.37 0.03 12.77
CA GLY A 67 -6.72 0.59 12.95
C GLY A 67 -6.87 1.30 14.29
N ALA A 68 -6.26 0.76 15.34
CA ALA A 68 -6.20 1.37 16.66
C ALA A 68 -5.57 2.78 16.66
N GLN A 69 -4.69 3.10 15.71
CA GLN A 69 -4.07 4.44 15.61
C GLN A 69 -5.07 5.54 15.20
N ILE A 70 -6.16 5.17 14.52
CA ILE A 70 -7.19 6.10 14.05
C ILE A 70 -8.60 5.75 14.55
N GLY A 71 -8.72 4.79 15.47
CA GLY A 71 -9.99 4.42 16.11
C GLY A 71 -10.95 3.61 15.23
N VAL A 72 -10.44 2.83 14.27
CA VAL A 72 -11.23 1.95 13.39
C VAL A 72 -10.84 0.48 13.59
N ALA A 73 -11.63 -0.45 13.06
CA ALA A 73 -11.39 -1.88 13.25
C ALA A 73 -10.12 -2.37 12.53
N TYR A 74 -9.91 -1.92 11.30
CA TYR A 74 -8.77 -2.31 10.47
C TYR A 74 -8.28 -1.14 9.62
N ALA A 75 -6.97 -0.91 9.55
CA ALA A 75 -6.38 0.11 8.69
C ALA A 75 -5.09 -0.32 8.00
N GLU A 76 -4.84 0.19 6.80
CA GLU A 76 -3.54 0.11 6.13
C GLU A 76 -2.73 1.37 6.37
N ALA A 77 -1.43 1.20 6.62
CA ALA A 77 -0.53 2.28 6.99
C ALA A 77 0.48 2.57 5.88
N PHE A 78 0.64 3.84 5.55
CA PHE A 78 1.55 4.34 4.53
C PHE A 78 2.39 5.49 5.05
N ARG A 79 3.53 5.70 4.39
CA ARG A 79 4.24 6.99 4.45
C ARG A 79 4.12 7.68 3.11
N VAL A 80 3.59 8.90 3.09
CA VAL A 80 3.27 9.62 1.86
C VAL A 80 4.27 10.74 1.59
N LEU A 81 4.98 10.65 0.47
CA LEU A 81 5.82 11.73 -0.02
C LEU A 81 5.06 12.50 -1.10
N ARG A 82 4.81 13.78 -0.87
CA ARG A 82 4.21 14.67 -1.87
C ARG A 82 5.32 15.44 -2.59
N LEU A 83 5.43 15.23 -3.89
CA LEU A 83 6.42 15.87 -4.74
C LEU A 83 5.83 17.19 -5.25
N VAL A 84 6.39 18.31 -4.79
CA VAL A 84 6.04 19.63 -5.30
C VAL A 84 6.79 19.91 -6.60
N ASP A 85 6.11 20.50 -7.57
CA ASP A 85 6.76 21.14 -8.70
C ASP A 85 7.47 22.40 -8.19
N ASN A 86 8.76 22.52 -8.48
CA ASN A 86 9.49 23.79 -8.37
C ASN A 86 9.10 24.73 -9.51
#